data_AF-A0A954W543-F1
#
_entry.id   AF-A0A954W543-F1
#
_cell.length_a   1.000
_cell.length_b   1.000
_cell.length_c   1.000
_cell.angle_alpha   90.00
_cell.angle_beta   90.00
_cell.angle_gamma   90.00
#
_symmetry.space_group_name_H-M   'P 1'
#
loop_
_entity.id
_entity.type
_entity.pdbx_description
1 polymer ?
#
loop_
_entity_poly.entity_id
_entity_poly.type
_entity_poly.pdbx_seq_one_letter_code
_entity_poly.pdbx_strand_id
1 'polypeptide(L)'
;MPAVVLPNIDADQVSISAKLWQYPSGGVRVIGLRITIGNDPVCDAPHKIGELGIDSATLVVADQADIDEHWTETGKDRIGVISTAADDSLLRELTKRFKLRTVQNNPIRAEVIGPVSEALEREIEDYLKSIPKYANYPFLHFRVQTNNSFDRAIFMDTQWDFMPVGNDDYPLMFVCRTGRGDGIYDVYCQYAGDVPQIVSIDFIDGEGDGE
;
A
#
# COMPACT_ATOMS: atom_id res chain seq x y z
N MET A 1 -8.99 8.51 24.58
CA MET A 1 -9.08 8.66 23.11
C MET A 1 -10.00 7.58 22.57
N PRO A 2 -10.86 7.85 21.56
CA PRO A 2 -11.70 6.82 20.98
C PRO A 2 -10.85 5.87 20.11
N ALA A 3 -10.78 4.59 20.49
CA ALA A 3 -10.28 3.55 19.61
C ALA A 3 -11.38 3.23 18.59
N VAL A 4 -11.05 3.29 17.30
CA VAL A 4 -11.95 2.83 16.24
C VAL A 4 -11.53 1.41 15.90
N VAL A 5 -12.41 0.46 16.17
CA VAL A 5 -12.22 -0.94 15.76
C VAL A 5 -12.50 -1.01 14.27
N LEU A 6 -11.51 -1.41 13.48
CA LEU A 6 -11.63 -1.56 12.04
C LEU A 6 -12.01 -3.01 11.70
N PRO A 7 -12.97 -3.25 10.80
CA PRO A 7 -13.35 -4.59 10.39
C PRO A 7 -12.22 -5.22 9.59
N ASN A 8 -12.07 -6.51 9.76
CA ASN A 8 -10.78 -7.15 9.76
C ASN A 8 -10.66 -8.30 8.75
N ILE A 9 -9.41 -8.60 8.39
CA ILE A 9 -8.87 -9.72 7.61
C ILE A 9 -9.12 -11.01 8.41
N ASP A 10 -9.99 -11.90 7.92
CA ASP A 10 -10.53 -13.09 8.59
C ASP A 10 -11.01 -12.90 10.05
N ALA A 11 -12.32 -12.63 10.16
CA ALA A 11 -13.03 -12.32 11.39
C ALA A 11 -13.01 -13.42 12.47
N ASP A 12 -12.55 -14.64 12.16
CA ASP A 12 -12.63 -15.75 13.08
C ASP A 12 -11.35 -15.96 13.92
N GLN A 13 -10.20 -15.37 13.53
CA GLN A 13 -8.92 -15.66 14.21
C GLN A 13 -7.95 -14.49 14.42
N VAL A 14 -7.91 -13.41 13.62
CA VAL A 14 -6.90 -12.36 13.84
C VAL A 14 -7.46 -10.97 13.55
N SER A 15 -7.73 -10.12 14.55
CA SER A 15 -8.25 -8.76 14.36
C SER A 15 -7.24 -7.61 14.43
N ILE A 16 -7.07 -6.86 13.34
CA ILE A 16 -6.24 -5.65 13.29
C ILE A 16 -7.08 -4.39 13.55
N SER A 17 -6.64 -3.59 14.53
CA SER A 17 -7.25 -2.29 14.85
C SER A 17 -6.19 -1.19 14.93
N ALA A 18 -6.53 0.00 14.44
CA ALA A 18 -5.66 1.16 14.47
C ALA A 18 -6.11 2.15 15.55
N LYS A 19 -5.16 2.61 16.37
CA LYS A 19 -5.37 3.75 17.26
C LYS A 19 -5.22 5.02 16.43
N LEU A 20 -6.21 5.91 16.48
CA LEU A 20 -6.22 7.14 15.70
C LEU A 20 -6.12 8.37 16.60
N TRP A 21 -5.36 9.37 16.15
CA TRP A 21 -5.39 10.72 16.69
C TRP A 21 -6.07 11.66 15.69
N GLN A 22 -7.06 12.40 16.16
CA GLN A 22 -7.72 13.44 15.38
C GLN A 22 -7.28 14.82 15.88
N TYR A 23 -6.65 15.61 15.01
CA TYR A 23 -6.28 16.98 15.29
C TYR A 23 -7.53 17.88 15.31
N PRO A 24 -7.53 18.97 16.10
CA PRO A 24 -8.61 19.96 16.07
C PRO A 24 -8.90 20.56 14.68
N SER A 25 -7.89 20.58 13.80
CA SER A 25 -8.01 21.01 12.40
C SER A 25 -8.73 20.01 11.48
N GLY A 26 -9.08 18.82 11.98
CA GLY A 26 -9.77 17.76 11.24
C GLY A 26 -8.87 16.67 10.65
N GLY A 27 -7.54 16.81 10.72
CA GLY A 27 -6.61 15.77 10.26
C GLY A 27 -6.65 14.52 11.16
N VAL A 28 -6.50 13.33 10.58
CA VAL A 28 -6.44 12.05 11.31
C VAL A 28 -5.10 11.36 11.05
N ARG A 29 -4.51 10.76 12.09
CA ARG A 29 -3.26 9.99 12.02
C ARG A 29 -3.40 8.67 12.76
N VAL A 30 -2.70 7.64 12.27
CA VAL A 30 -2.52 6.39 13.01
C VAL A 30 -1.39 6.58 14.02
N ILE A 31 -1.66 6.27 15.28
CA ILE A 31 -0.72 6.48 16.40
C ILE A 31 -0.37 5.18 17.12
N GLY A 32 -0.93 4.07 16.68
CA GLY A 32 -0.60 2.75 17.18
C GLY A 32 -1.46 1.70 16.49
N LEU A 33 -1.03 0.45 16.61
CA LEU A 33 -1.74 -0.72 16.11
C LEU A 33 -1.96 -1.71 17.24
N ARG A 34 -3.07 -2.43 17.14
CA ARG A 34 -3.40 -3.55 18.01
C ARG A 34 -3.93 -4.68 17.15
N ILE A 35 -3.17 -5.76 17.11
CA ILE A 35 -3.49 -7.02 16.46
C ILE A 35 -3.97 -7.96 17.55
N THR A 36 -5.22 -8.41 17.47
CA THR A 36 -5.80 -9.41 18.39
C THR A 36 -5.78 -10.75 17.69
N ILE A 37 -5.47 -11.84 18.39
CA ILE A 37 -5.34 -13.19 17.86
C ILE A 37 -6.25 -14.06 18.72
N GLY A 38 -7.24 -14.71 18.10
CA GLY A 38 -8.26 -15.50 18.77
C GLY A 38 -9.32 -14.64 19.48
N ASN A 39 -10.17 -15.32 20.24
CA ASN A 39 -11.25 -14.74 21.04
C ASN A 39 -11.09 -15.07 22.54
N ASP A 40 -9.97 -15.68 22.93
CA ASP A 40 -9.78 -16.08 24.31
C ASP A 40 -9.59 -14.85 25.20
N PRO A 41 -10.14 -14.86 26.42
CA PRO A 41 -9.97 -13.76 27.34
C PRO A 41 -8.48 -13.62 27.71
N VAL A 42 -7.97 -12.41 27.50
CA VAL A 42 -6.60 -12.05 27.85
C VAL A 42 -6.46 -12.04 29.36
N CYS A 43 -5.52 -12.83 29.87
CA CYS A 43 -5.30 -12.97 31.31
C CYS A 43 -4.13 -12.12 31.81
N ASP A 44 -3.18 -11.78 30.92
CA ASP A 44 -1.90 -11.20 31.31
C ASP A 44 -1.76 -9.71 30.96
N ALA A 45 -0.90 -9.04 31.71
CA ALA A 45 -0.49 -7.67 31.42
C ALA A 45 0.37 -7.61 30.13
N PRO A 46 0.44 -6.45 29.45
CA PRO A 46 1.34 -6.29 28.30
C PRO A 46 2.81 -6.44 28.71
N HIS A 47 3.56 -7.24 27.96
CA HIS A 47 5.00 -7.43 28.10
C HIS A 47 5.72 -7.02 26.82
N LYS A 48 6.82 -6.27 26.93
CA LYS A 48 7.66 -5.91 25.77
C LYS A 48 8.29 -7.20 25.21
N ILE A 49 8.00 -7.50 23.95
CA ILE A 49 8.51 -8.69 23.25
C ILE A 49 9.62 -8.35 22.25
N GLY A 50 9.77 -7.07 21.91
CA GLY A 50 10.80 -6.62 20.98
C GLY A 50 10.65 -5.16 20.60
N GLU A 51 11.35 -4.82 19.53
CA GLU A 51 11.37 -3.48 18.95
C GLU A 51 11.19 -3.62 17.44
N LEU A 52 10.41 -2.71 16.85
CA LEU A 52 10.17 -2.62 15.42
C LEU A 52 10.86 -1.36 14.89
N GLY A 53 11.90 -1.55 14.09
CA GLY A 53 12.48 -0.49 13.28
C GLY A 53 11.59 -0.22 12.07
N ILE A 54 11.13 1.02 11.94
CA ILE A 54 10.40 1.51 10.78
C ILE A 54 11.32 2.47 10.05
N ASP A 55 11.68 2.12 8.82
CA ASP A 55 12.37 2.96 7.85
C ASP A 55 11.41 3.06 6.66
N SER A 56 10.93 4.27 6.37
CA SER A 56 9.73 4.63 5.59
C SER A 56 8.42 4.71 6.39
N ALA A 57 7.64 5.77 6.14
CA ALA A 57 6.43 6.09 6.88
C ALA A 57 5.25 5.13 6.66
N THR A 58 5.40 4.05 5.89
CA THR A 58 4.35 3.08 5.57
C THR A 58 4.65 1.72 6.22
N LEU A 59 3.74 1.24 7.06
CA LEU A 59 3.79 -0.08 7.65
C LEU A 59 2.78 -1.01 6.95
N VAL A 60 3.21 -2.23 6.67
CA VAL A 60 2.38 -3.32 6.14
C VAL A 60 2.29 -4.42 7.20
N VAL A 61 1.09 -4.89 7.48
CA VAL A 61 0.81 -6.02 8.36
C VAL A 61 0.01 -7.04 7.55
N ALA A 62 0.51 -8.25 7.44
CA ALA A 62 -0.11 -9.35 6.73
C ALA A 62 0.27 -10.68 7.39
N ASP A 63 -0.52 -11.72 7.17
CA ASP A 63 -0.12 -13.08 7.51
C ASP A 63 1.05 -13.50 6.60
N GLN A 64 2.06 -14.15 7.19
CA GLN A 64 3.25 -14.56 6.44
C GLN A 64 2.93 -15.63 5.39
N ALA A 65 2.04 -16.59 5.72
CA ALA A 65 1.64 -17.62 4.77
C ALA A 65 0.86 -17.01 3.61
N ASP A 66 -0.02 -16.04 3.88
CA ASP A 66 -0.73 -15.30 2.85
C ASP A 66 0.22 -14.55 1.91
N ILE A 67 1.25 -13.92 2.47
CA ILE A 67 2.32 -13.28 1.68
C ILE A 67 3.04 -14.33 0.84
N ASP A 68 3.48 -15.43 1.44
CA ASP A 68 4.27 -16.44 0.72
C ASP A 68 3.47 -17.12 -0.40
N GLU A 69 2.15 -17.29 -0.23
CA GLU A 69 1.26 -17.94 -1.21
C GLU A 69 0.73 -16.98 -2.29
N HIS A 70 0.33 -15.76 -1.90
CA HIS A 70 -0.41 -14.86 -2.78
C HIS A 70 0.39 -13.66 -3.27
N TRP A 71 1.61 -13.45 -2.75
CA TRP A 71 2.45 -12.36 -3.24
C TRP A 71 2.80 -12.57 -4.72
N THR A 72 2.69 -11.47 -5.46
CA THR A 72 3.05 -11.42 -6.87
C THR A 72 4.01 -10.27 -7.12
N GLU A 73 5.10 -10.53 -7.86
CA GLU A 73 5.99 -9.49 -8.38
C GLU A 73 5.27 -8.54 -9.36
N THR A 74 4.12 -8.95 -9.89
CA THR A 74 3.30 -8.24 -10.88
C THR A 74 1.86 -8.23 -10.40
N GLY A 75 1.34 -7.06 -9.98
CA GLY A 75 -0.02 -6.92 -9.47
C GLY A 75 -1.09 -6.80 -10.57
N LYS A 76 -2.35 -6.71 -10.14
CA LYS A 76 -3.53 -6.67 -11.03
C LYS A 76 -3.67 -5.37 -11.80
N ASP A 77 -3.09 -4.30 -11.28
CA ASP A 77 -3.26 -2.95 -11.80
C ASP A 77 -2.28 -2.70 -12.95
N ARG A 78 -2.77 -2.90 -14.18
CA ARG A 78 -1.99 -2.68 -15.40
C ARG A 78 -2.07 -1.22 -15.83
N ILE A 79 -1.22 -0.37 -15.28
CA ILE A 79 -1.22 1.07 -15.54
C ILE A 79 -0.30 1.38 -16.72
N GLY A 80 -0.87 1.92 -17.80
CA GLY A 80 -0.09 2.41 -18.93
C GLY A 80 0.66 3.68 -18.57
N VAL A 81 1.96 3.72 -18.86
CA VAL A 81 2.84 4.84 -18.56
C VAL A 81 3.43 5.38 -19.85
N ILE A 82 3.20 6.65 -20.14
CA ILE A 82 3.70 7.34 -21.33
C ILE A 82 4.76 8.35 -20.91
N SER A 83 5.94 8.26 -21.52
CA SER A 83 7.01 9.23 -21.33
C SER A 83 6.67 10.56 -22.01
N THR A 84 6.85 11.66 -21.28
CA THR A 84 6.72 13.05 -21.78
C THR A 84 8.06 13.81 -21.69
N ALA A 85 9.16 13.10 -21.43
CA ALA A 85 10.47 13.71 -21.16
C ALA A 85 11.02 14.56 -22.32
N ALA A 86 10.71 14.21 -23.56
CA ALA A 86 11.13 14.99 -24.73
C ALA A 86 10.13 16.10 -25.07
N ASP A 87 8.84 15.74 -25.19
CA ASP A 87 7.70 16.62 -25.45
C ASP A 87 6.37 15.84 -25.27
N ASP A 88 5.25 16.55 -25.39
CA ASP A 88 3.89 15.98 -25.28
C ASP A 88 3.35 15.36 -26.57
N SER A 89 4.10 15.39 -27.68
CA SER A 89 3.58 14.99 -29.00
C SER A 89 3.19 13.52 -29.01
N LEU A 90 4.04 12.66 -28.45
CA LEU A 90 3.75 11.23 -28.35
C LEU A 90 2.52 10.98 -27.45
N LEU A 91 2.42 11.67 -26.32
CA LEU A 91 1.26 11.57 -25.44
C LEU A 91 -0.03 11.92 -26.20
N ARG A 92 -0.07 13.06 -26.90
CA ARG A 92 -1.23 13.48 -27.70
C ARG A 92 -1.57 12.48 -28.80
N GLU A 93 -0.55 11.95 -29.45
CA GLU A 93 -0.68 10.98 -30.53
C GLU A 93 -1.29 9.66 -30.03
N LEU A 94 -0.73 9.06 -28.98
CA LEU A 94 -1.24 7.83 -28.38
C LEU A 94 -2.65 8.02 -27.81
N THR A 95 -2.88 9.12 -27.10
CA THR A 95 -4.20 9.47 -26.54
C THR A 95 -5.25 9.56 -27.63
N LYS A 96 -4.95 10.24 -28.74
CA LYS A 96 -5.89 10.38 -29.86
C LYS A 96 -6.11 9.07 -30.61
N ARG A 97 -5.05 8.32 -30.88
CA ARG A 97 -5.10 7.09 -31.68
C ARG A 97 -5.81 5.96 -30.96
N PHE A 98 -5.44 5.72 -29.71
CA PHE A 98 -5.95 4.62 -28.90
C PHE A 98 -7.10 5.04 -27.97
N LYS A 99 -7.57 6.29 -28.08
CA LYS A 99 -8.66 6.86 -27.28
C LYS A 99 -8.42 6.74 -25.78
N LEU A 100 -7.16 6.89 -25.37
CA LEU A 100 -6.78 6.79 -23.97
C LEU A 100 -7.29 8.03 -23.23
N ARG A 101 -7.60 7.85 -21.95
CA ARG A 101 -7.69 8.95 -21.00
C ARG A 101 -6.40 8.96 -20.20
N THR A 102 -5.78 10.11 -19.99
CA THR A 102 -4.51 10.19 -19.28
C THR A 102 -4.52 11.29 -18.23
N VAL A 103 -3.70 11.13 -17.19
CA VAL A 103 -3.41 12.14 -16.17
C VAL A 103 -1.89 12.40 -16.14
N GLN A 104 -1.50 13.66 -16.01
CA GLN A 104 -0.09 14.02 -15.87
C GLN A 104 0.33 13.82 -14.42
N ASN A 105 1.24 12.88 -14.15
CA ASN A 105 1.74 12.64 -12.79
C ASN A 105 2.95 13.50 -12.44
N ASN A 106 3.85 13.73 -13.39
CA ASN A 106 5.00 14.62 -13.21
C ASN A 106 5.47 15.17 -14.57
N PRO A 107 6.45 16.09 -14.64
CA PRO A 107 6.86 16.72 -15.90
C PRO A 107 7.40 15.79 -16.99
N ILE A 108 7.75 14.54 -16.67
CA ILE A 108 8.35 13.57 -17.61
C ILE A 108 7.50 12.31 -17.81
N ARG A 109 6.33 12.22 -17.18
CA ARG A 109 5.46 11.03 -17.20
C ARG A 109 3.98 11.38 -17.11
N ALA A 110 3.19 10.74 -17.97
CA ALA A 110 1.74 10.66 -17.88
C ALA A 110 1.29 9.20 -17.68
N GLU A 111 0.15 9.01 -17.04
CA GLU A 111 -0.46 7.69 -16.81
C GLU A 111 -1.81 7.58 -17.50
N VAL A 112 -2.12 6.38 -17.99
CA VAL A 112 -3.43 6.03 -18.53
C VAL A 112 -4.38 5.80 -17.36
N ILE A 113 -5.55 6.44 -17.43
CA ILE A 113 -6.62 6.28 -16.45
C ILE A 113 -7.31 4.94 -16.72
N GLY A 114 -7.20 4.02 -15.76
CA GLY A 114 -7.77 2.68 -15.82
C GLY A 114 -6.79 1.61 -16.35
N PRO A 115 -7.16 0.33 -16.25
CA PRO A 115 -6.28 -0.78 -16.62
C PRO A 115 -6.08 -0.88 -18.14
N VAL A 116 -4.83 -1.16 -18.53
CA VAL A 116 -4.40 -1.43 -19.90
C VAL A 116 -4.38 -2.94 -20.12
N SER A 117 -5.20 -3.42 -21.06
CA SER A 117 -5.19 -4.82 -21.46
C SER A 117 -3.88 -5.19 -22.18
N GLU A 118 -3.49 -6.46 -22.13
CA GLU A 118 -2.33 -6.94 -22.91
C GLU A 118 -2.49 -6.70 -24.41
N ALA A 119 -3.70 -6.80 -24.94
CA ALA A 119 -3.97 -6.54 -26.35
C ALA A 119 -3.66 -5.07 -26.70
N LEU A 120 -4.12 -4.13 -25.87
CA LEU A 120 -3.87 -2.70 -26.06
C LEU A 120 -2.38 -2.37 -25.89
N GLU A 121 -1.69 -2.99 -24.92
CA GLU A 121 -0.24 -2.85 -24.77
C GLU A 121 0.49 -3.26 -26.05
N ARG A 122 0.19 -4.45 -26.58
CA ARG A 122 0.80 -4.94 -27.82
C ARG A 122 0.51 -4.03 -29.01
N GLU A 123 -0.73 -3.54 -29.14
CA GLU A 123 -1.11 -2.60 -30.21
C GLU A 123 -0.30 -1.29 -30.14
N ILE A 124 -0.10 -0.75 -28.93
CA ILE A 124 0.70 0.46 -28.72
C ILE A 124 2.17 0.18 -29.02
N GLU A 125 2.72 -0.94 -28.54
CA GLU A 125 4.11 -1.31 -28.82
C GLU A 125 4.38 -1.49 -30.30
N ASP A 126 3.51 -2.19 -31.03
CA ASP A 126 3.66 -2.43 -32.47
C ASP A 126 3.56 -1.11 -33.25
N TYR A 127 2.70 -0.20 -32.80
CA TYR A 127 2.65 1.14 -33.35
C TYR A 127 3.96 1.91 -33.13
N LEU A 128 4.52 1.88 -31.91
CA LEU A 128 5.81 2.52 -31.62
C LEU A 128 6.95 1.90 -32.43
N LYS A 129 6.96 0.58 -32.61
CA LYS A 129 7.92 -0.14 -33.47
C LYS A 129 7.82 0.26 -34.94
N SER A 130 6.65 0.70 -35.40
CA SER A 130 6.46 1.20 -36.76
C SER A 130 7.03 2.61 -37.02
N ILE A 131 7.34 3.36 -35.95
CA ILE A 131 7.87 4.73 -36.05
C ILE A 131 9.39 4.68 -35.82
N PRO A 132 10.24 5.02 -36.81
CA PRO A 132 11.69 4.89 -36.69
C PRO A 132 12.30 5.59 -35.45
N LYS A 133 11.70 6.70 -35.01
CA LYS A 133 12.13 7.46 -33.81
C LYS A 133 12.01 6.64 -32.51
N TYR A 134 11.02 5.75 -32.42
CA TYR A 134 10.68 5.02 -31.18
C TYR A 134 11.00 3.52 -31.25
N ALA A 135 11.30 3.01 -32.45
CA ALA A 135 11.35 1.57 -32.73
C ALA A 135 12.44 0.80 -31.95
N ASN A 136 13.58 1.44 -31.66
CA ASN A 136 14.69 0.75 -31.00
C ASN A 136 14.39 0.44 -29.53
N TYR A 137 13.58 1.27 -28.85
CA TYR A 137 13.33 1.16 -27.41
C TYR A 137 11.90 1.61 -27.04
N PRO A 138 10.84 0.92 -27.52
CA PRO A 138 9.46 1.30 -27.28
C PRO A 138 9.11 1.40 -25.79
N PHE A 139 9.72 0.56 -24.94
CA PHE A 139 9.51 0.56 -23.49
C PHE A 139 9.96 1.85 -22.78
N LEU A 140 10.85 2.65 -23.38
CA LEU A 140 11.22 3.98 -22.87
C LEU A 140 10.14 5.03 -23.12
N HIS A 141 9.25 4.75 -24.07
CA HIS A 141 8.21 5.65 -24.54
C HIS A 141 6.83 5.28 -23.98
N PHE A 142 6.54 3.98 -23.93
CA PHE A 142 5.35 3.42 -23.31
C PHE A 142 5.69 2.11 -22.60
N ARG A 143 5.22 1.94 -21.36
CA ARG A 143 5.30 0.67 -20.64
C ARG A 143 4.08 0.47 -19.77
N VAL A 144 3.73 -0.78 -19.48
CA VAL A 144 2.76 -1.10 -18.43
C VAL A 144 3.49 -1.31 -17.11
N GLN A 145 3.09 -0.57 -16.09
CA GLN A 145 3.43 -0.88 -14.71
C GLN A 145 2.29 -1.71 -14.13
N THR A 146 2.64 -2.78 -13.43
CA THR A 146 1.65 -3.72 -12.90
C THR A 146 1.40 -3.53 -11.41
N ASN A 147 1.98 -2.47 -10.80
CA ASN A 147 1.93 -2.12 -9.38
C ASN A 147 1.78 -3.36 -8.48
N ASN A 148 2.92 -3.97 -8.13
CA ASN A 148 2.90 -5.09 -7.20
C ASN A 148 2.32 -4.67 -5.84
N SER A 149 2.14 -5.63 -4.94
CA SER A 149 1.50 -5.39 -3.65
C SER A 149 2.23 -4.33 -2.80
N PHE A 150 3.56 -4.28 -2.86
CA PHE A 150 4.34 -3.24 -2.20
C PHE A 150 4.15 -1.87 -2.84
N ASP A 151 4.15 -1.78 -4.17
CA ASP A 151 3.90 -0.51 -4.88
C ASP A 151 2.51 0.03 -4.52
N ARG A 152 1.49 -0.83 -4.48
CA ARG A 152 0.13 -0.46 -4.05
C ARG A 152 0.11 0.08 -2.62
N ALA A 153 0.82 -0.59 -1.70
CA ALA A 153 0.96 -0.13 -0.32
C ALA A 153 1.67 1.24 -0.22
N ILE A 154 2.72 1.46 -1.01
CA ILE A 154 3.49 2.71 -1.02
C ILE A 154 2.65 3.88 -1.57
N PHE A 155 1.93 3.65 -2.66
CA PHE A 155 1.16 4.66 -3.39
C PHE A 155 -0.29 4.81 -2.92
N MET A 156 -0.67 4.27 -1.75
CA MET A 156 -2.02 4.41 -1.23
C MET A 156 -2.42 5.91 -1.10
N ASP A 157 -3.65 6.26 -1.45
CA ASP A 157 -4.14 7.65 -1.33
C ASP A 157 -4.66 7.99 0.08
N THR A 158 -4.88 6.99 0.90
CA THR A 158 -5.40 7.11 2.26
C THR A 158 -4.29 7.11 3.31
N GLN A 159 -4.66 7.30 4.58
CA GLN A 159 -3.73 7.12 5.71
C GLN A 159 -3.59 5.66 6.12
N TRP A 160 -4.56 4.82 5.76
CA TRP A 160 -4.57 3.39 5.98
C TRP A 160 -5.59 2.75 5.05
N ASP A 161 -5.40 1.48 4.72
CA ASP A 161 -6.33 0.70 3.92
C ASP A 161 -6.15 -0.81 4.16
N PHE A 162 -7.16 -1.59 3.77
CA PHE A 162 -7.03 -3.03 3.60
C PHE A 162 -6.91 -3.31 2.11
N MET A 163 -5.78 -3.85 1.70
CA MET A 163 -5.48 -4.07 0.29
C MET A 163 -5.23 -5.57 0.07
N PRO A 164 -5.59 -6.12 -1.10
CA PRO A 164 -5.27 -7.52 -1.34
C PRO A 164 -3.77 -7.77 -1.44
N VAL A 165 -3.32 -8.89 -0.88
CA VAL A 165 -1.94 -9.36 -0.96
C VAL A 165 -1.55 -9.71 -2.40
N GLY A 166 -2.50 -10.11 -3.23
CA GLY A 166 -2.27 -10.53 -4.63
C GLY A 166 -3.24 -9.89 -5.62
N ASN A 167 -3.58 -10.65 -6.66
CA ASN A 167 -4.50 -10.24 -7.73
C ASN A 167 -5.97 -10.39 -7.35
N ASP A 168 -6.26 -11.31 -6.43
CA ASP A 168 -7.60 -11.53 -5.91
C ASP A 168 -7.99 -10.44 -4.90
N ASP A 169 -9.22 -10.47 -4.40
CA ASP A 169 -9.68 -9.52 -3.36
C ASP A 169 -9.40 -10.05 -1.93
N TYR A 170 -8.83 -11.26 -1.81
CA TYR A 170 -8.42 -11.91 -0.56
C TYR A 170 -7.21 -12.82 -0.83
N PRO A 171 -6.30 -13.06 0.12
CA PRO A 171 -6.20 -12.46 1.46
C PRO A 171 -5.83 -10.97 1.42
N LEU A 172 -6.15 -10.28 2.51
CA LEU A 172 -5.90 -8.85 2.66
C LEU A 172 -4.65 -8.62 3.52
N MET A 173 -3.94 -7.53 3.24
CA MET A 173 -2.96 -6.92 4.11
C MET A 173 -3.50 -5.59 4.63
N PHE A 174 -3.18 -5.26 5.87
CA PHE A 174 -3.41 -3.95 6.42
C PHE A 174 -2.21 -3.06 6.14
N VAL A 175 -2.43 -1.91 5.53
CA VAL A 175 -1.39 -0.93 5.25
C VAL A 175 -1.74 0.35 5.97
N CYS A 176 -0.77 0.99 6.63
CA CYS A 176 -0.98 2.29 7.25
C CYS A 176 0.24 3.19 7.17
N ARG A 177 -0.02 4.50 7.20
CA ARG A 177 1.01 5.53 7.35
C ARG A 177 1.11 5.91 8.82
N THR A 178 2.27 5.66 9.42
CA THR A 178 2.50 5.92 10.86
C THR A 178 2.58 7.41 11.18
N GLY A 179 2.77 8.26 10.16
CA GLY A 179 2.69 9.72 10.27
C GLY A 179 3.78 10.37 11.14
N ARG A 180 4.68 9.59 11.73
CA ARG A 180 5.75 10.01 12.65
C ARG A 180 7.16 9.75 12.13
N GLY A 181 7.28 9.13 10.96
CA GLY A 181 8.56 8.93 10.27
C GLY A 181 9.33 7.72 10.79
N ASP A 182 10.60 7.69 10.40
CA ASP A 182 11.51 6.59 10.69
C ASP A 182 11.84 6.55 12.19
N GLY A 183 11.87 5.37 12.80
CA GLY A 183 12.06 5.23 14.23
C GLY A 183 12.07 3.78 14.69
N ILE A 184 12.34 3.59 15.99
CA ILE A 184 12.30 2.28 16.65
C ILE A 184 11.16 2.33 17.66
N TYR A 185 10.22 1.40 17.57
CA TYR A 185 9.00 1.38 18.38
C TYR A 185 8.91 0.09 19.18
N ASP A 186 8.53 0.20 20.45
CA ASP A 186 8.36 -0.96 21.32
C ASP A 186 7.15 -1.79 20.89
N VAL A 187 7.35 -3.10 20.82
CA VAL A 187 6.29 -4.08 20.54
C VAL A 187 5.93 -4.78 21.83
N TYR A 188 4.67 -4.69 22.21
CA TYR A 188 4.12 -5.36 23.40
C TYR A 188 3.22 -6.52 23.00
N CYS A 189 3.20 -7.56 23.81
CA CYS A 189 2.29 -8.68 23.66
C CYS A 189 1.56 -8.99 24.97
N GLN A 190 0.29 -9.36 24.87
CA GLN A 190 -0.50 -9.97 25.95
C GLN A 190 -0.84 -11.40 25.58
N TYR A 191 -0.85 -12.27 26.58
CA TYR A 191 -1.01 -13.71 26.40
C TYR A 191 -2.24 -14.24 27.16
N ALA A 192 -2.71 -15.41 26.72
CA ALA A 192 -3.55 -16.31 27.50
C ALA A 192 -2.76 -17.61 27.71
N GLY A 193 -2.06 -17.71 28.84
CA GLY A 193 -1.06 -18.76 29.04
C GLY A 193 0.15 -18.50 28.14
N ASP A 194 0.54 -19.48 27.32
CA ASP A 194 1.68 -19.35 26.39
C ASP A 194 1.27 -18.90 24.98
N VAL A 195 -0.01 -18.58 24.77
CA VAL A 195 -0.56 -18.22 23.45
C VAL A 195 -0.67 -16.69 23.34
N PRO A 196 -0.03 -16.04 22.34
CA PRO A 196 -0.17 -14.61 22.12
C PRO A 196 -1.61 -14.29 21.71
N GLN A 197 -2.22 -13.31 22.38
CA GLN A 197 -3.60 -12.88 22.13
C GLN A 197 -3.67 -11.46 21.62
N ILE A 198 -2.77 -10.57 22.05
CA ILE A 198 -2.75 -9.18 21.57
C ILE A 198 -1.32 -8.76 21.33
N VAL A 199 -0.99 -8.34 20.12
CA VAL A 199 0.24 -7.61 19.81
C VAL A 199 -0.12 -6.14 19.63
N SER A 200 0.58 -5.25 20.34
CA SER A 200 0.35 -3.81 20.24
C SER A 200 1.65 -3.04 20.05
N ILE A 201 1.57 -2.02 19.20
CA ILE A 201 2.65 -1.11 18.88
C ILE A 201 2.10 0.30 19.03
N ASP A 202 2.75 1.15 19.80
CA ASP A 202 2.39 2.56 19.90
C ASP A 202 3.47 3.40 19.21
N PHE A 203 3.04 4.25 18.28
CA PHE A 203 3.91 5.14 17.48
C PHE A 203 4.13 6.50 18.15
N ILE A 204 3.54 6.70 19.33
CA ILE A 204 3.68 7.90 20.14
C ILE A 204 4.04 7.44 21.54
N ASP A 205 5.16 7.92 22.06
CA ASP A 205 5.47 7.81 23.48
C ASP A 205 4.37 8.53 24.27
N GLY A 206 3.77 7.85 25.24
CA GLY A 206 2.59 8.30 25.99
C GLY A 206 2.74 9.58 26.81
N GLU A 207 3.77 10.40 26.59
CA GLU A 207 4.01 11.68 27.25
C GLU A 207 4.40 12.75 26.22
N GLY A 208 3.40 13.23 25.49
CA GLY A 208 3.44 14.60 24.98
C GLY A 208 3.06 15.53 26.13
N ASP A 209 4.00 15.77 27.06
CA ASP A 209 3.96 16.94 27.91
C ASP A 209 3.82 18.17 27.00
N GLY A 210 2.84 19.01 27.32
CA GLY A 210 2.52 20.16 26.52
C GLY A 210 3.68 21.14 26.45
N GLU A 211 4.00 21.58 25.24
CA GLU A 211 4.42 22.96 24.92
C GLU A 211 3.77 23.39 23.60
#